data_AF-A0A4R3YFU1-F1
#
_entry.id   AF-A0A4R3YFU1-F1
#
_cell.length_a   1.000
_cell.length_b   1.000
_cell.length_c   1.000
_cell.angle_alpha   90.00
_cell.angle_beta   90.00
_cell.angle_gamma   90.00
#
_symmetry.space_group_name_H-M   'P 1'
#
loop_
_entity.id
_entity.type
_entity.pdbx_description
1 polymer ?
#
loop_
_entity_poly.entity_id
_entity_poly.type
_entity_poly.pdbx_seq_one_letter_code
_entity_poly.pdbx_strand_id
1 'polypeptide(L)'
;MKTCLFLDEMKDIFLDILCQKSDLPVNTDDLADNYNRSLEMLLIKQLTLLQSKTALLAKAKNNDDELTMRAAILEMRTHAMSLSSFFDNIAEDTEVILETGTWQEFTEDYKIPEHYNDLKF
;
A
#
# COMPACT_ATOMS: atom_id res chain seq x y z
N MET A 1 6.53 -14.71 11.77
CA MET A 1 6.72 -13.85 10.58
C MET A 1 7.44 -12.61 11.09
N LYS A 2 8.62 -12.27 10.57
CA LYS A 2 9.24 -10.97 10.89
C LYS A 2 8.28 -9.91 10.37
N THR A 3 7.78 -9.05 11.24
CA THR A 3 6.97 -7.91 10.82
C THR A 3 7.92 -6.98 10.07
N CYS A 4 7.83 -6.98 8.74
CA CYS A 4 8.37 -5.88 7.95
C CYS A 4 7.45 -4.69 8.27
N LEU A 5 7.98 -3.57 8.78
CA LEU A 5 7.16 -2.39 9.08
C LEU A 5 7.37 -1.30 8.03
N PHE A 6 7.81 -1.68 6.83
CA PHE A 6 8.29 -0.74 5.83
C PHE A 6 7.17 0.16 5.31
N LEU A 7 5.90 -0.30 5.29
CA LEU A 7 4.77 0.55 4.91
C LEU A 7 4.44 1.60 5.97
N ASP A 8 4.62 1.26 7.24
CA ASP A 8 4.46 2.22 8.32
C ASP A 8 5.66 3.16 8.40
N GLU A 9 6.88 2.70 8.09
CA GLU A 9 8.04 3.58 7.94
C GLU A 9 7.87 4.53 6.74
N MET A 10 7.38 4.02 5.61
CA MET A 10 7.09 4.81 4.41
C MET A 10 6.09 5.92 4.70
N LYS A 11 4.97 5.63 5.39
CA LYS A 11 3.98 6.66 5.69
C LYS A 11 4.53 7.73 6.65
N ASP A 12 5.36 7.34 7.61
CA ASP A 12 5.98 8.29 8.56
C ASP A 12 6.94 9.23 7.79
N ILE A 13 7.72 8.68 6.85
CA ILE A 13 8.57 9.47 5.93
C ILE A 13 7.72 10.41 5.05
N PHE A 14 6.59 9.94 4.53
CA PHE A 14 5.69 10.78 3.72
C PHE A 14 5.18 11.99 4.51
N LEU A 15 4.73 11.77 5.75
CA LEU A 15 4.28 12.83 6.63
C LEU A 15 5.40 13.83 6.97
N ASP A 16 6.61 13.33 7.22
CA ASP A 16 7.78 14.17 7.47
C ASP A 16 8.11 15.06 6.26
N ILE A 17 8.06 14.50 5.04
CA ILE A 17 8.29 15.26 3.80
C ILE A 17 7.22 16.33 3.62
N LEU A 18 5.94 15.99 3.77
CA LEU A 18 4.84 16.96 3.63
C LEU A 18 4.97 18.11 4.64
N CYS A 19 5.31 17.80 5.89
CA CYS A 19 5.55 18.81 6.93
C CYS A 19 6.71 19.74 6.58
N GLN A 20 7.75 19.24 5.89
CA GLN A 20 8.90 20.04 5.47
C GLN A 20 8.62 20.87 4.21
N LYS A 21 7.78 20.36 3.31
CA LYS A 21 7.53 20.97 1.99
C LYS A 21 6.38 21.96 1.98
N SER A 22 5.42 21.81 2.89
CA SER A 22 4.23 22.66 2.97
C SER A 22 4.45 23.89 3.83
N ASP A 23 4.09 25.07 3.32
CA ASP A 23 4.04 26.32 4.09
C ASP A 23 2.80 26.37 5.02
N LEU A 24 1.85 25.46 4.84
CA LEU A 24 0.63 25.31 5.63
C LEU A 24 0.65 24.00 6.42
N PRO A 25 -0.08 23.91 7.55
CA PRO A 25 -0.24 22.65 8.25
C PRO A 25 -0.80 21.56 7.32
N VAL A 26 -0.14 20.41 7.28
CA VAL A 26 -0.58 19.26 6.48
C VAL A 26 -1.91 18.76 7.05
N ASN A 27 -2.95 18.81 6.24
CA ASN A 27 -4.22 18.19 6.58
C ASN A 27 -4.20 16.74 6.09
N THR A 28 -3.99 15.80 7.01
CA THR A 28 -3.93 14.37 6.67
C THR A 28 -5.26 13.79 6.17
N ASP A 29 -6.37 14.53 6.32
CA ASP A 29 -7.66 14.14 5.76
C ASP A 29 -7.73 14.34 4.23
N ASP A 30 -6.78 15.08 3.64
CA ASP A 30 -6.68 15.29 2.20
C ASP A 30 -5.87 14.16 1.51
N LEU A 31 -5.29 13.24 2.28
CA LEU A 31 -4.61 12.04 1.78
C LEU A 31 -5.61 10.91 1.54
N ALA A 32 -5.36 10.11 0.50
CA ALA A 32 -6.19 8.98 0.10
C ALA A 32 -6.22 7.87 1.17
N ASP A 33 -5.10 7.68 1.89
CA ASP A 33 -5.01 6.74 3.00
C ASP A 33 -5.15 7.39 4.38
N ASN A 34 -5.75 6.64 5.30
CA ASN A 34 -5.84 7.05 6.70
C ASN A 34 -4.57 6.64 7.47
N TYR A 35 -3.60 7.55 7.54
CA TYR A 35 -2.32 7.33 8.22
C TYR A 35 -2.38 7.21 9.75
N ASN A 36 -3.56 7.35 10.36
CA ASN A 36 -3.77 6.97 11.78
C ASN A 36 -3.82 5.45 11.98
N ARG A 37 -3.78 4.65 10.91
CA ARG A 37 -3.78 3.19 10.95
C ARG A 37 -2.43 2.63 10.53
N SER A 38 -2.17 1.38 10.89
CA SER A 38 -1.03 0.65 10.33
C SER A 38 -1.34 0.19 8.92
N LEU A 39 -0.61 0.69 7.93
CA LEU A 39 -0.74 0.28 6.52
C LEU A 39 -0.31 -1.18 6.36
N GLU A 40 0.73 -1.59 7.10
CA GLU A 40 1.20 -2.96 7.12
C GLU A 40 0.11 -3.94 7.62
N MET A 41 -0.57 -3.60 8.73
CA MET A 41 -1.68 -4.42 9.22
C MET A 41 -2.83 -4.52 8.22
N LEU A 42 -3.12 -3.46 7.47
CA LEU A 42 -4.16 -3.48 6.44
C LEU A 42 -3.77 -4.42 5.29
N LEU A 43 -2.53 -4.34 4.80
CA LEU A 43 -2.01 -5.24 3.77
C LEU A 43 -2.06 -6.69 4.24
N ILE A 44 -1.48 -6.99 5.41
CA ILE A 44 -1.43 -8.34 5.99
C ILE A 44 -2.84 -8.90 6.16
N LYS A 45 -3.79 -8.09 6.63
CA LYS A 45 -5.18 -8.49 6.78
C LYS A 45 -5.79 -8.93 5.46
N GLN A 46 -5.67 -8.14 4.40
CA GLN A 46 -6.27 -8.47 3.10
C GLN A 46 -5.60 -9.70 2.45
N LEU A 47 -4.27 -9.82 2.56
CA LEU A 47 -3.55 -11.02 2.10
C LEU A 47 -3.96 -12.28 2.86
N THR A 48 -4.11 -12.19 4.19
CA THR A 48 -4.59 -13.30 5.03
C THR A 48 -6.01 -13.72 4.64
N LEU A 49 -6.88 -12.75 4.36
CA LEU A 49 -8.24 -13.02 3.90
C LEU A 49 -8.23 -13.71 2.53
N LEU A 50 -7.45 -13.24 1.56
CA LEU A 50 -7.27 -13.92 0.27
C LEU A 50 -6.76 -15.35 0.43
N GLN A 51 -5.77 -15.57 1.30
CA GLN A 51 -5.25 -16.91 1.58
C GLN A 51 -6.35 -17.81 2.15
N SER A 52 -7.13 -17.30 3.10
CA SER A 52 -8.26 -18.03 3.70
C SER A 52 -9.33 -18.39 2.66
N LYS A 53 -9.70 -17.45 1.78
CA LYS A 53 -10.69 -17.72 0.71
C LYS A 53 -10.16 -18.69 -0.35
N THR A 54 -8.87 -18.67 -0.63
CA THR A 54 -8.21 -19.67 -1.49
C THR A 54 -8.34 -21.09 -0.89
N ALA A 55 -8.12 -21.22 0.42
CA ALA A 55 -8.29 -22.49 1.12
C ALA A 55 -9.76 -22.96 1.14
N LEU A 56 -10.72 -22.02 1.31
CA LEU A 56 -12.15 -22.31 1.23
C LEU A 56 -12.54 -22.81 -0.17
N LEU A 57 -12.08 -22.10 -1.21
CA LEU A 57 -12.34 -22.47 -2.60
C LEU A 57 -11.81 -23.88 -2.92
N ALA A 58 -10.58 -24.20 -2.48
CA ALA A 58 -10.01 -25.52 -2.68
C ALA A 58 -10.83 -26.63 -2.00
N LYS A 59 -11.30 -26.39 -0.77
CA LYS A 59 -12.18 -27.33 -0.05
C LYS A 59 -13.53 -27.48 -0.73
N ALA A 60 -14.18 -26.39 -1.12
CA ALA A 60 -15.48 -26.42 -1.79
C ALA A 60 -15.40 -27.17 -3.12
N LYS A 61 -14.33 -26.92 -3.89
CA LYS A 61 -14.04 -27.64 -5.13
C LYS A 61 -13.90 -29.15 -4.92
N ASN A 62 -13.18 -29.58 -3.88
CA ASN A 62 -13.00 -31.01 -3.60
C ASN A 62 -14.29 -31.72 -3.12
N ASN A 63 -15.34 -30.96 -2.77
CA ASN A 63 -16.63 -31.48 -2.34
C ASN A 63 -17.75 -31.21 -3.36
N ASP A 64 -17.41 -30.72 -4.56
CA ASP A 64 -18.37 -30.31 -5.60
C ASP A 64 -19.45 -29.32 -5.11
N ASP A 65 -19.12 -28.49 -4.11
CA ASP A 65 -20.03 -27.48 -3.54
C ASP A 65 -19.94 -26.17 -4.34
N GLU A 66 -20.73 -26.08 -5.40
CA GLU A 66 -20.76 -24.92 -6.30
C GLU A 66 -21.14 -23.61 -5.62
N LEU A 67 -22.04 -23.65 -4.63
CA LEU A 67 -22.50 -22.45 -3.95
C LEU A 67 -21.38 -21.86 -3.09
N THR A 68 -20.67 -22.70 -2.35
CA THR A 68 -19.52 -22.27 -1.56
C THR A 68 -18.35 -21.84 -2.46
N MET A 69 -18.13 -22.51 -3.60
CA MET A 69 -17.14 -22.04 -4.59
C MET A 69 -17.45 -20.62 -5.08
N ARG A 70 -18.70 -20.35 -5.47
CA ARG A 70 -19.12 -19.03 -5.93
C ARG A 70 -18.96 -17.97 -4.83
N ALA A 71 -19.32 -18.30 -3.59
CA ALA A 71 -19.13 -17.39 -2.45
C ALA A 71 -17.64 -17.06 -2.24
N ALA A 72 -16.76 -18.08 -2.24
CA ALA A 72 -15.32 -17.88 -2.08
C ALA A 72 -14.74 -17.00 -3.19
N ILE A 73 -15.15 -17.20 -4.45
CA ILE A 73 -14.69 -16.38 -5.59
C ILE A 73 -15.14 -14.92 -5.44
N LEU A 74 -16.38 -14.67 -5.03
CA LEU A 74 -16.89 -13.31 -4.80
C LEU A 74 -16.11 -12.60 -3.69
N GLU A 75 -15.84 -13.29 -2.59
CA GLU A 75 -15.05 -12.74 -1.48
C GLU A 75 -13.58 -12.50 -1.89
N MET A 76 -12.98 -13.42 -2.66
CA MET A 76 -11.63 -13.21 -3.23
C MET A 76 -11.57 -11.94 -4.08
N ARG A 77 -12.56 -11.72 -4.95
CA ARG A 77 -12.66 -10.49 -5.75
C ARG A 77 -12.68 -9.26 -4.86
N THR A 78 -13.47 -9.26 -3.79
CA THR A 78 -13.55 -8.14 -2.85
C THR A 78 -12.20 -7.84 -2.21
N HIS A 79 -11.50 -8.86 -1.69
CA HIS A 79 -10.19 -8.65 -1.06
C HIS A 79 -9.11 -8.22 -2.06
N ALA A 80 -9.15 -8.74 -3.28
CA ALA A 80 -8.25 -8.30 -4.35
C ALA A 80 -8.49 -6.84 -4.74
N MET A 81 -9.75 -6.41 -4.83
CA MET A 81 -10.07 -4.99 -5.06
C MET A 81 -9.59 -4.11 -3.92
N SER A 82 -9.75 -4.53 -2.66
CA SER A 82 -9.22 -3.78 -1.52
C SER A 82 -7.70 -3.63 -1.57
N LEU A 83 -6.97 -4.64 -2.07
CA LEU A 83 -5.53 -4.53 -2.28
C LEU A 83 -5.19 -3.59 -3.44
N SER A 84 -5.93 -3.63 -4.54
CA SER A 84 -5.76 -2.66 -5.64
C SER A 84 -5.89 -1.24 -5.11
N SER A 85 -7.01 -0.92 -4.46
CA SER A 85 -7.25 0.41 -3.92
C SER A 85 -6.22 0.83 -2.87
N PHE A 86 -5.69 -0.12 -2.07
CA PHE A 86 -4.60 0.18 -1.15
C PHE A 86 -3.33 0.67 -1.87
N PHE A 87 -2.96 0.06 -3.00
CA PHE A 87 -1.81 0.53 -3.77
C PHE A 87 -2.11 1.79 -4.58
N ASP A 88 -3.35 1.93 -5.08
CA ASP A 88 -3.80 3.13 -5.76
C ASP A 88 -3.74 4.35 -4.81
N ASN A 89 -4.18 4.20 -3.56
CA ASN A 89 -4.08 5.24 -2.53
C ASN A 89 -2.62 5.66 -2.27
N ILE A 90 -1.69 4.70 -2.15
CA ILE A 90 -0.26 5.02 -1.98
C ILE A 90 0.25 5.82 -3.18
N ALA A 91 -0.13 5.45 -4.41
CA ALA A 91 0.28 6.17 -5.60
C ALA A 91 -0.30 7.60 -5.64
N GLU A 92 -1.59 7.76 -5.31
CA GLU A 92 -2.23 9.08 -5.20
C GLU A 92 -1.52 9.96 -4.16
N ASP A 93 -1.21 9.43 -2.97
CA ASP A 93 -0.49 10.16 -1.93
C ASP A 93 0.93 10.54 -2.36
N THR A 94 1.63 9.68 -3.12
CA THR A 94 2.95 10.04 -3.67
C THR A 94 2.89 11.20 -4.65
N GLU A 95 1.83 11.29 -5.46
CA GLU A 95 1.63 12.42 -6.36
C GLU A 95 1.41 13.71 -5.57
N VAL A 96 0.55 13.68 -4.54
CA VAL A 96 0.33 14.83 -3.64
C VAL A 96 1.64 15.32 -3.04
N ILE A 97 2.54 14.43 -2.61
CA ILE A 97 3.85 14.78 -2.06
C ILE A 97 4.73 15.48 -3.12
N LEU A 98 4.74 14.97 -4.34
CA LEU A 98 5.53 15.53 -5.46
C LEU A 98 4.99 16.89 -5.91
N GLU A 99 3.68 17.10 -5.83
CA GLU A 99 3.04 18.40 -6.12
C GLU A 99 3.16 19.40 -4.97
N THR A 100 3.48 18.95 -3.75
CA THR A 100 3.59 19.82 -2.57
C THR A 100 4.93 20.54 -2.51
N GLY A 101 4.86 21.87 -2.38
CA GLY A 101 6.03 22.73 -2.22
C GLY A 101 6.85 22.85 -3.51
N THR A 102 8.16 23.01 -3.37
CA THR A 102 9.08 23.05 -4.52
C THR A 102 10.09 21.90 -4.45
N TRP A 103 10.29 21.25 -5.58
CA TRP A 103 11.29 20.20 -5.77
C TRP A 103 12.38 20.68 -6.71
N GLN A 104 13.60 20.18 -6.53
CA GLN A 104 14.65 20.41 -7.50
C GLN A 104 14.28 19.67 -8.79
N GLU A 105 14.45 20.34 -9.92
CA GLU A 105 14.26 19.70 -11.22
C GLU A 105 15.37 18.65 -11.46
N PHE A 106 15.00 17.54 -12.07
CA PHE A 106 15.98 16.57 -12.53
C PHE A 106 16.82 17.16 -13.66
N THR A 107 18.15 17.03 -13.60
CA THR A 107 19.02 17.27 -14.75
C THR A 107 19.00 16.07 -15.70
N GLU A 108 19.26 16.28 -17.00
CA GLU A 108 19.24 15.20 -18.01
C GLU A 108 20.21 14.05 -17.70
N ASP A 109 21.26 14.31 -16.94
CA ASP A 109 22.30 13.37 -16.54
C ASP A 109 22.20 12.90 -15.08
N TYR A 110 21.10 13.23 -14.38
CA TYR A 110 20.93 12.85 -12.97
C TYR A 110 21.03 11.33 -12.80
N LYS A 111 21.88 10.93 -11.83
CA LYS A 111 22.01 9.56 -11.37
C LYS A 111 21.86 9.56 -9.85
N ILE A 112 21.18 8.54 -9.33
CA ILE A 112 21.15 8.30 -7.89
C ILE A 112 22.61 8.11 -7.41
N PRO A 113 23.07 8.86 -6.40
CA PRO A 113 24.44 8.78 -5.92
C PRO A 113 24.82 7.36 -5.46
N GLU A 114 26.04 6.91 -5.80
CA GLU A 114 26.48 5.53 -5.58
C GLU A 114 26.48 5.09 -4.11
N HIS A 115 26.65 6.01 -3.16
CA HIS A 115 26.63 5.71 -1.73
C HIS A 115 25.25 5.26 -1.20
N TYR A 116 24.20 5.33 -2.03
CA TYR A 116 22.89 4.74 -1.73
C TYR A 116 22.72 3.31 -2.28
N ASN A 117 23.63 2.82 -3.13
CA ASN A 117 23.50 1.51 -3.79
C ASN A 117 23.83 0.30 -2.88
N ASP A 118 24.19 0.52 -1.61
CA ASP A 118 24.44 -0.54 -0.64
C ASP A 118 23.16 -1.27 -0.19
N LEU A 119 21.99 -0.81 -0.64
CA LEU A 119 20.70 -1.46 -0.47
C LEU A 119 20.60 -2.69 -1.40
N LYS A 120 21.14 -3.82 -0.96
CA LYS A 120 21.01 -5.11 -1.67
C LYS A 120 19.59 -5.66 -1.53
N PHE A 121 18.87 -5.78 -2.64
CA PHE A 121 17.62 -6.52 -2.78
C PHE A 121 17.87 -8.04 -2.79
#